data_AF-A0AAD2JWC5-F1
#
_entry.id   AF-A0AAD2JWC5-F1
#
_cell.length_a   1.000
_cell.length_b   1.000
_cell.length_c   1.000
_cell.angle_alpha   90.00
_cell.angle_beta   90.00
_cell.angle_gamma   90.00
#
_symmetry.space_group_name_H-M   'P 1'
#
loop_
_entity.id
_entity.type
_entity.pdbx_description
1 polymer ?
#
loop_
_entity_poly.entity_id
_entity_poly.type
_entity_poly.pdbx_seq_one_letter_code
_entity_poly.pdbx_strand_id
1 'polypeptide(L)'
;MVADPTTNHNLNYTSGMMTTWNKFCFTGGLILASVTLPGTNDISGLWPAVWTMGNLGRAGYGATLDGMWPYSYDSCDVGTLPNQTANGAPIAATDSGANNGPLSFLPGQRLSRCTCKGESHPGPLHSDGTFVGRSAPEIDIFEAQISGSNGNNFGQVSQSAQWAPFDSGYSWDNSTTNLIIPNPAISQQNSFNGNLFQEASSVVSNTNQSCYELLDGCFAINGFEYVPGYDNAYITWISNNQVSWTLNAGAVGPNAQTQVSARPITDEPLYILMNLAISHNFAFIDPKLKFPAKMRVDWVRVYQHPDKINIGCDPKDRPTQSYINTYIEAYTNPNLTTWVDDFKQVIPKNNLTSQC
;
A
#
# COMPACT_ATOMS: atom_id res chain seq x y z
N MET A 1 -24.98 3.79 9.85
CA MET A 1 -25.78 2.54 9.87
C MET A 1 -26.88 2.68 8.86
N VAL A 2 -27.18 1.62 8.13
CA VAL A 2 -28.33 1.58 7.22
C VAL A 2 -29.57 1.09 7.95
N ALA A 3 -30.75 1.51 7.48
CA ALA A 3 -32.02 1.07 8.06
C ALA A 3 -32.39 -0.38 7.66
N ASP A 4 -32.02 -0.80 6.44
CA ASP A 4 -32.26 -2.14 5.92
C ASP A 4 -31.02 -2.65 5.16
N PRO A 5 -30.27 -3.61 5.73
CA PRO A 5 -29.08 -4.20 5.10
C PRO A 5 -29.35 -4.84 3.74
N THR A 6 -30.56 -5.34 3.46
CA THR A 6 -30.87 -6.02 2.19
C THR A 6 -30.78 -5.08 1.00
N THR A 7 -30.99 -3.79 1.23
CA THR A 7 -30.82 -2.71 0.23
C THR A 7 -29.39 -2.20 0.11
N ASN A 8 -28.46 -2.71 0.93
CA ASN A 8 -27.06 -2.29 1.03
C ASN A 8 -26.11 -3.50 0.94
N HIS A 9 -26.32 -4.38 -0.03
CA HIS A 9 -25.45 -5.54 -0.25
C HIS A 9 -25.31 -6.46 1.01
N ASN A 10 -26.35 -6.51 1.86
CA ASN A 10 -26.36 -7.20 3.15
C ASN A 10 -25.31 -6.68 4.16
N LEU A 11 -24.89 -5.41 4.03
CA LEU A 11 -23.97 -4.75 4.96
C LEU A 11 -24.71 -3.78 5.89
N ASN A 12 -24.26 -3.70 7.14
CA ASN A 12 -24.87 -2.83 8.17
C ASN A 12 -24.43 -1.36 8.09
N TYR A 13 -23.39 -1.06 7.32
CA TYR A 13 -22.77 0.25 7.24
C TYR A 13 -22.60 0.69 5.79
N THR A 14 -22.70 2.00 5.58
CA THR A 14 -22.33 2.69 4.34
C THR A 14 -21.29 3.73 4.69
N SER A 15 -20.34 3.93 3.78
CA SER A 15 -19.32 4.97 3.92
C SER A 15 -18.87 5.48 2.56
N GLY A 16 -17.92 6.41 2.55
CA GLY A 16 -17.30 6.96 1.37
C GLY A 16 -15.84 6.54 1.22
N MET A 17 -15.45 6.31 -0.03
CA MET A 17 -14.06 6.31 -0.49
C MET A 17 -13.96 7.31 -1.65
N MET A 18 -13.00 8.21 -1.57
CA MET A 18 -12.67 9.16 -2.63
C MET A 18 -11.28 8.84 -3.18
N THR A 19 -11.10 9.03 -4.48
CA THR A 19 -9.85 8.72 -5.14
C THR A 19 -9.55 9.67 -6.31
N THR A 20 -8.27 9.93 -6.56
CA THR A 20 -7.78 10.64 -7.75
C THR A 20 -7.34 9.70 -8.87
N TRP A 21 -7.67 8.40 -8.79
CA TRP A 21 -7.29 7.38 -9.77
C TRP A 21 -7.51 7.86 -11.21
N ASN A 22 -6.45 7.76 -12.02
CA ASN A 22 -6.39 8.22 -13.41
C ASN A 22 -6.83 9.68 -13.66
N LYS A 23 -6.77 10.55 -12.64
CA LYS A 23 -7.07 11.99 -12.74
C LYS A 23 -5.88 12.84 -12.31
N PHE A 24 -5.32 12.52 -11.14
CA PHE A 24 -4.12 13.15 -10.62
C PHE A 24 -3.25 12.08 -9.98
N CYS A 25 -2.01 12.02 -10.47
CA CYS A 25 -0.98 11.16 -9.93
C CYS A 25 0.33 11.95 -9.82
N PHE A 26 1.23 11.49 -8.97
CA PHE A 26 2.53 12.09 -8.74
C PHE A 26 3.58 11.00 -8.49
N THR A 27 4.84 11.33 -8.79
CA THR A 27 5.99 10.46 -8.51
C THR A 27 7.05 11.26 -7.76
N GLY A 28 7.37 10.83 -6.55
CA GLY A 28 8.25 11.53 -5.61
C GLY A 28 7.66 12.84 -5.07
N GLY A 29 8.29 13.37 -4.03
CA GLY A 29 7.91 14.63 -3.39
C GLY A 29 7.12 14.45 -2.09
N LEU A 30 6.45 15.51 -1.65
CA LEU A 30 5.76 15.61 -0.37
C LEU A 30 4.26 15.66 -0.57
N ILE A 31 3.53 14.76 0.09
CA ILE A 31 2.07 14.82 0.22
C ILE A 31 1.69 15.09 1.68
N LEU A 32 0.77 16.02 1.88
CA LEU A 32 0.23 16.38 3.19
C LEU A 32 -1.30 16.39 3.14
N ALA A 33 -1.94 15.94 4.21
CA ALA A 33 -3.38 16.01 4.42
C ALA A 33 -3.67 16.62 5.80
N SER A 34 -4.58 17.60 5.84
CA SER A 34 -5.07 18.25 7.05
C SER A 34 -6.42 17.63 7.43
N VAL A 35 -6.46 16.87 8.51
CA VAL A 35 -7.58 15.95 8.83
C VAL A 35 -8.04 16.09 10.28
N THR A 36 -9.36 16.07 10.47
CA THR A 36 -9.99 15.73 11.75
C THR A 36 -10.45 14.27 11.70
N LEU A 37 -10.00 13.45 12.64
CA LEU A 37 -10.37 12.03 12.72
C LEU A 37 -11.83 11.88 13.20
N PRO A 38 -12.55 10.82 12.80
CA PRO A 38 -13.94 10.62 13.17
C PRO A 38 -14.10 10.13 14.62
N GLY A 39 -15.28 10.31 15.21
CA GLY A 39 -15.59 9.79 16.55
C GLY A 39 -14.79 10.46 17.68
N THR A 40 -14.39 9.68 18.68
CA THR A 40 -13.52 10.08 19.80
C THR A 40 -12.19 9.33 19.74
N ASN A 41 -11.24 9.69 20.58
CA ASN A 41 -9.90 9.09 20.64
C ASN A 41 -9.82 7.82 21.51
N ASP A 42 -10.93 7.32 22.03
CA ASP A 42 -10.99 6.25 23.03
C ASP A 42 -11.98 5.11 22.69
N ILE A 43 -12.76 5.23 21.60
CA ILE A 43 -13.74 4.23 21.15
C ILE A 43 -13.30 3.61 19.81
N SER A 44 -13.01 2.31 19.82
CA SER A 44 -12.50 1.58 18.66
C SER A 44 -13.59 1.20 17.63
N GLY A 45 -13.16 0.98 16.39
CA GLY A 45 -13.95 0.35 15.34
C GLY A 45 -14.11 1.14 14.04
N LEU A 46 -13.72 2.42 14.02
CA LEU A 46 -13.60 3.19 12.78
C LEU A 46 -12.20 3.05 12.21
N TRP A 47 -12.09 2.98 10.88
CA TRP A 47 -10.82 2.86 10.15
C TRP A 47 -10.73 3.99 9.10
N PRO A 48 -10.46 5.23 9.53
CA PRO A 48 -10.17 6.34 8.63
C PRO A 48 -8.76 6.18 8.05
N ALA A 49 -8.61 6.39 6.75
CA ALA A 49 -7.32 6.31 6.08
C ALA A 49 -7.14 7.41 5.02
N VAL A 50 -5.90 7.86 4.86
CA VAL A 50 -5.42 8.59 3.67
C VAL A 50 -4.16 7.88 3.21
N TRP A 51 -4.12 7.52 1.94
CA TRP A 51 -3.12 6.62 1.41
C TRP A 51 -2.99 6.80 -0.09
N THR A 52 -2.01 6.12 -0.67
CA THR A 52 -1.68 6.24 -2.09
C THR A 52 -1.43 4.87 -2.69
N MET A 53 -1.72 4.72 -3.98
CA MET A 53 -1.49 3.46 -4.71
C MET A 53 -0.98 3.74 -6.12
N GLY A 54 -0.18 2.85 -6.69
CA GLY A 54 0.25 2.93 -8.09
C GLY A 54 -0.92 2.81 -9.08
N ASN A 55 -0.93 3.68 -10.11
CA ASN A 55 -2.07 3.89 -11.01
C ASN A 55 -2.49 2.68 -11.87
N LEU A 56 -1.63 1.67 -12.01
CA LEU A 56 -1.97 0.43 -12.72
C LEU A 56 -2.96 -0.47 -11.95
N GLY A 57 -3.11 -0.27 -10.64
CA GLY A 57 -4.18 -0.86 -9.84
C GLY A 57 -5.25 0.17 -9.48
N ARG A 58 -6.48 -0.28 -9.24
CA ARG A 58 -7.58 0.57 -8.77
C ARG A 58 -8.20 -0.03 -7.52
N ALA A 59 -8.10 0.68 -6.40
CA ALA A 59 -8.70 0.24 -5.14
C ALA A 59 -10.21 0.00 -5.31
N GLY A 60 -10.68 -1.12 -4.75
CA GLY A 60 -12.06 -1.59 -4.90
C GLY A 60 -12.34 -2.38 -6.20
N TYR A 61 -11.34 -2.60 -7.05
CA TYR A 61 -11.47 -3.38 -8.30
C TYR A 61 -10.46 -4.53 -8.29
N GLY A 62 -10.85 -5.66 -7.70
CA GLY A 62 -9.95 -6.76 -7.34
C GLY A 62 -9.12 -7.31 -8.50
N ALA A 63 -9.72 -7.50 -9.68
CA ALA A 63 -9.00 -8.00 -10.86
C ALA A 63 -7.81 -7.09 -11.26
N THR A 64 -7.89 -5.79 -10.99
CA THR A 64 -6.77 -4.86 -11.28
C THR A 64 -5.63 -4.98 -10.29
N LEU A 65 -5.90 -5.47 -9.07
CA LEU A 65 -4.95 -5.63 -7.97
C LEU A 65 -4.29 -7.02 -7.99
N ASP A 66 -4.95 -8.00 -8.59
CA ASP A 66 -4.49 -9.38 -8.69
C ASP A 66 -3.14 -9.52 -9.43
N GLY A 67 -2.09 -9.87 -8.69
CA GLY A 67 -0.70 -9.89 -9.16
C GLY A 67 -0.08 -8.51 -9.39
N MET A 68 -0.70 -7.44 -8.90
CA MET A 68 -0.23 -6.06 -9.02
C MET A 68 0.08 -5.43 -7.67
N TRP A 69 -0.84 -5.57 -6.71
CA TRP A 69 -0.63 -5.14 -5.33
C TRP A 69 -0.06 -6.31 -4.51
N PRO A 70 0.84 -6.07 -3.54
CA PRO A 70 1.50 -4.82 -3.18
C PRO A 70 2.91 -4.71 -3.81
N TYR A 71 3.11 -5.22 -5.03
CA TYR A 71 4.45 -5.28 -5.60
C TYR A 71 5.08 -3.89 -5.74
N SER A 72 6.36 -3.80 -5.35
CA SER A 72 7.29 -2.75 -5.78
C SER A 72 8.56 -3.48 -6.21
N TYR A 73 8.63 -3.87 -7.48
CA TYR A 73 9.66 -4.82 -7.92
C TYR A 73 9.99 -4.72 -9.40
N ASP A 74 11.29 -4.59 -9.69
CA ASP A 74 11.85 -4.44 -11.03
C ASP A 74 13.06 -5.38 -11.26
N SER A 75 12.91 -6.61 -10.75
CA SER A 75 13.91 -7.68 -10.87
C SER A 75 13.29 -8.92 -11.50
N CYS A 76 14.10 -9.72 -12.17
CA CYS A 76 13.67 -10.99 -12.74
C CYS A 76 14.30 -12.17 -11.99
N ASP A 77 13.59 -12.63 -10.96
CA ASP A 77 13.93 -13.79 -10.13
C ASP A 77 12.65 -14.43 -9.56
N VAL A 78 12.82 -15.37 -8.63
CA VAL A 78 11.72 -16.14 -8.00
C VAL A 78 10.66 -15.27 -7.34
N GLY A 79 10.99 -14.03 -6.96
CA GLY A 79 10.02 -13.09 -6.38
C GLY A 79 8.86 -12.74 -7.31
N THR A 80 9.05 -12.90 -8.62
CA THR A 80 8.01 -12.66 -9.64
C THR A 80 7.03 -13.82 -9.81
N LEU A 81 7.31 -14.97 -9.21
CA LEU A 81 6.56 -16.21 -9.40
C LEU A 81 5.48 -16.41 -8.31
N PRO A 82 4.47 -17.27 -8.56
CA PRO A 82 3.49 -17.63 -7.54
C PRO A 82 4.16 -18.08 -6.23
N ASN A 83 3.67 -17.52 -5.12
CA ASN A 83 4.17 -17.76 -3.76
C ASN A 83 5.66 -17.44 -3.56
N GLN A 84 6.30 -16.73 -4.48
CA GLN A 84 7.76 -16.52 -4.53
C GLN A 84 8.54 -17.85 -4.63
N THR A 85 7.98 -18.85 -5.31
CA THR A 85 8.59 -20.18 -5.40
C THR A 85 8.73 -20.69 -6.83
N ALA A 86 9.79 -21.46 -7.05
CA ALA A 86 9.99 -22.31 -8.22
C ALA A 86 10.37 -23.71 -7.75
N ASN A 87 9.61 -24.74 -8.14
CA ASN A 87 9.88 -26.15 -7.78
C ASN A 87 10.06 -26.38 -6.26
N GLY A 88 9.30 -25.67 -5.42
CA GLY A 88 9.36 -25.79 -3.96
C GLY A 88 10.55 -25.07 -3.30
N ALA A 89 11.28 -24.25 -4.05
CA ALA A 89 12.37 -23.41 -3.55
C ALA A 89 12.07 -21.92 -3.78
N PRO A 90 12.64 -21.01 -2.98
CA PRO A 90 13.49 -21.28 -1.82
C PRO A 90 12.69 -21.77 -0.60
N ILE A 91 13.34 -22.55 0.26
CA ILE A 91 12.69 -23.15 1.44
C ILE A 91 12.06 -22.08 2.33
N ALA A 92 12.73 -20.95 2.54
CA ALA A 92 12.19 -19.85 3.35
C ALA A 92 10.84 -19.33 2.81
N ALA A 93 10.59 -19.36 1.50
CA ALA A 93 9.30 -18.98 0.95
C ALA A 93 8.18 -20.00 1.27
N THR A 94 8.54 -21.21 1.69
CA THR A 94 7.61 -22.30 2.02
C THR A 94 7.33 -22.47 3.52
N ASP A 95 8.23 -22.00 4.39
CA ASP A 95 8.16 -22.27 5.84
C ASP A 95 8.49 -21.09 6.76
N SER A 96 8.79 -19.89 6.24
CA SER A 96 9.06 -18.71 7.08
C SER A 96 7.85 -17.84 7.38
N GLY A 97 6.68 -18.16 6.81
CA GLY A 97 5.44 -17.43 7.06
C GLY A 97 4.86 -17.68 8.46
N ALA A 98 3.64 -17.19 8.68
CA ALA A 98 2.95 -17.36 9.95
C ALA A 98 2.81 -18.85 10.32
N ASN A 99 3.12 -19.20 11.56
CA ASN A 99 3.07 -20.58 12.09
C ASN A 99 3.94 -21.58 11.30
N ASN A 100 5.11 -21.15 10.82
CA ASN A 100 6.01 -21.93 9.95
C ASN A 100 5.32 -22.41 8.66
N GLY A 101 4.37 -21.62 8.16
CA GLY A 101 3.65 -21.88 6.91
C GLY A 101 4.31 -21.18 5.71
N PRO A 102 3.65 -21.25 4.54
CA PRO A 102 4.09 -20.52 3.35
C PRO A 102 4.19 -19.03 3.62
N LEU A 103 5.18 -18.39 3.00
CA LEU A 103 5.44 -16.96 3.16
C LEU A 103 4.45 -16.11 2.35
N SER A 104 4.08 -16.55 1.15
CA SER A 104 3.27 -15.77 0.22
C SER A 104 2.20 -16.61 -0.45
N PHE A 105 1.00 -16.04 -0.58
CA PHE A 105 -0.12 -16.53 -1.41
C PHE A 105 -0.35 -15.63 -2.62
N LEU A 106 0.59 -14.73 -2.95
CA LEU A 106 0.49 -13.90 -4.13
C LEU A 106 0.63 -14.74 -5.40
N PRO A 107 -0.11 -14.43 -6.47
CA PRO A 107 -0.10 -15.20 -7.72
C PRO A 107 1.18 -14.98 -8.55
N GLY A 108 2.15 -14.21 -8.05
CA GLY A 108 3.28 -13.69 -8.82
C GLY A 108 2.99 -12.28 -9.37
N GLN A 109 4.04 -11.57 -9.73
CA GLN A 109 3.92 -10.23 -10.30
C GLN A 109 3.47 -10.35 -11.76
N ARG A 110 2.24 -9.90 -12.04
CA ARG A 110 1.59 -10.04 -13.35
C ARG A 110 2.33 -9.30 -14.45
N LEU A 111 2.81 -8.09 -14.15
CA LEU A 111 3.58 -7.24 -15.07
C LEU A 111 5.04 -7.19 -14.61
N SER A 112 5.70 -8.34 -14.57
CA SER A 112 7.07 -8.45 -14.07
C SER A 112 8.12 -8.15 -15.15
N ARG A 113 9.35 -7.89 -14.70
CA ARG A 113 10.51 -7.79 -15.59
C ARG A 113 10.78 -9.08 -16.38
N CYS A 114 10.34 -10.23 -15.86
CA CYS A 114 10.46 -11.53 -16.52
C CYS A 114 9.44 -11.76 -17.65
N THR A 115 8.53 -10.83 -17.92
CA THR A 115 7.51 -11.00 -18.96
C THR A 115 8.16 -11.25 -20.34
N CYS A 116 7.76 -12.33 -21.03
CA CYS A 116 8.27 -12.67 -22.37
C CYS A 116 7.99 -11.53 -23.36
N LYS A 117 8.90 -11.34 -24.31
CA LYS A 117 8.72 -10.38 -25.41
C LYS A 117 7.46 -10.72 -26.23
N GLY A 118 6.64 -9.71 -26.51
CA GLY A 118 5.40 -9.84 -27.29
C GLY A 118 4.15 -10.12 -26.45
N GLU A 119 4.31 -10.40 -25.16
CA GLU A 119 3.19 -10.46 -24.22
C GLU A 119 2.68 -9.06 -23.87
N SER A 120 1.47 -8.99 -23.32
CA SER A 120 0.87 -7.72 -22.91
C SER A 120 1.59 -7.14 -21.69
N HIS A 121 2.20 -5.97 -21.87
CA HIS A 121 2.92 -5.27 -20.81
C HIS A 121 2.98 -3.77 -21.13
N PRO A 122 2.75 -2.85 -20.17
CA PRO A 122 2.75 -1.40 -20.42
C PRO A 122 4.14 -0.86 -20.78
N GLY A 123 5.19 -1.55 -20.35
CA GLY A 123 6.58 -1.13 -20.51
C GLY A 123 6.98 -0.05 -19.50
N PRO A 124 8.06 0.71 -19.77
CA PRO A 124 8.93 0.62 -20.94
C PRO A 124 9.86 -0.61 -20.87
N LEU A 125 10.81 -0.71 -21.81
CA LEU A 125 11.89 -1.68 -21.77
C LEU A 125 13.13 -1.06 -21.12
N HIS A 126 13.84 -1.85 -20.33
CA HIS A 126 15.22 -1.62 -19.95
C HIS A 126 16.14 -1.66 -21.16
N SER A 127 17.38 -1.16 -20.98
CA SER A 127 18.40 -1.17 -22.03
C SER A 127 18.82 -2.57 -22.49
N ASP A 128 18.63 -3.59 -21.65
CA ASP A 128 18.86 -5.01 -21.96
C ASP A 128 17.71 -5.67 -22.75
N GLY A 129 16.64 -4.92 -23.02
CA GLY A 129 15.45 -5.40 -23.74
C GLY A 129 14.42 -6.13 -22.88
N THR A 130 14.64 -6.25 -21.57
CA THR A 130 13.62 -6.74 -20.62
C THR A 130 12.62 -5.63 -20.28
N PHE A 131 11.43 -5.98 -19.82
CA PHE A 131 10.47 -4.98 -19.36
C PHE A 131 10.90 -4.39 -18.02
N VAL A 132 10.59 -3.11 -17.79
CA VAL A 132 10.51 -2.60 -16.41
C VAL A 132 9.42 -3.37 -15.69
N GLY A 133 9.66 -3.88 -14.49
CA GLY A 133 8.64 -4.46 -13.64
C GLY A 133 7.65 -3.39 -13.14
N ARG A 134 6.36 -3.64 -13.32
CA ARG A 134 5.27 -2.69 -13.08
C ARG A 134 4.23 -3.28 -12.13
N SER A 135 3.56 -2.42 -11.37
CA SER A 135 2.71 -2.88 -10.26
C SER A 135 1.79 -1.79 -9.70
N ALA A 136 1.13 -2.08 -8.58
CA ALA A 136 0.30 -1.15 -7.82
C ALA A 136 0.75 -1.11 -6.34
N PRO A 137 1.93 -0.52 -6.05
CA PRO A 137 2.46 -0.40 -4.68
C PRO A 137 1.63 0.57 -3.86
N GLU A 138 1.71 0.45 -2.54
CA GLU A 138 0.92 1.23 -1.57
C GLU A 138 1.83 1.95 -0.57
N ILE A 139 1.46 3.20 -0.26
CA ILE A 139 2.05 3.99 0.83
C ILE A 139 0.92 4.70 1.57
N ASP A 140 0.79 4.41 2.86
CA ASP A 140 -0.20 5.01 3.74
C ASP A 140 0.34 6.28 4.38
N ILE A 141 -0.34 7.40 4.17
CA ILE A 141 -0.10 8.59 4.99
C ILE A 141 -0.50 8.28 6.43
N PHE A 142 -1.69 7.69 6.59
CA PHE A 142 -2.09 7.04 7.82
C PHE A 142 -3.26 6.06 7.61
N GLU A 143 -3.33 5.09 8.52
CA GLU A 143 -4.54 4.38 8.91
C GLU A 143 -4.75 4.59 10.41
N ALA A 144 -5.83 5.26 10.82
CA ALA A 144 -6.01 5.58 12.24
C ALA A 144 -6.67 4.42 13.00
N GLN A 145 -6.22 4.23 14.24
CA GLN A 145 -6.68 3.20 15.15
C GLN A 145 -6.81 3.75 16.57
N ILE A 146 -7.55 3.02 17.41
CA ILE A 146 -7.56 3.24 18.85
C ILE A 146 -6.72 2.16 19.51
N SER A 147 -5.71 2.60 20.24
CA SER A 147 -4.76 1.77 20.97
C SER A 147 -5.00 1.90 22.48
N GLY A 148 -4.25 1.12 23.27
CA GLY A 148 -4.37 1.10 24.72
C GLY A 148 -5.09 -0.14 25.26
N SER A 149 -5.09 -0.29 26.58
CA SER A 149 -5.72 -1.40 27.27
C SER A 149 -6.22 -0.95 28.65
N ASN A 150 -7.07 -1.76 29.28
CA ASN A 150 -7.57 -1.54 30.65
C ASN A 150 -8.25 -0.17 30.85
N GLY A 151 -8.94 0.35 29.83
CA GLY A 151 -9.65 1.62 29.89
C GLY A 151 -8.80 2.87 29.64
N ASN A 152 -7.49 2.71 29.40
CA ASN A 152 -6.60 3.81 29.02
C ASN A 152 -6.41 3.83 27.50
N ASN A 153 -7.51 4.00 26.77
CA ASN A 153 -7.49 4.03 25.32
C ASN A 153 -7.03 5.40 24.82
N PHE A 154 -6.34 5.42 23.68
CA PHE A 154 -5.86 6.63 23.03
C PHE A 154 -5.74 6.44 21.53
N GLY A 155 -5.73 7.55 20.80
CA GLY A 155 -5.64 7.56 19.35
C GLY A 155 -4.23 7.36 18.82
N GLN A 156 -4.09 6.54 17.78
CA GLN A 156 -2.86 6.38 17.01
C GLN A 156 -3.13 6.36 15.51
N VAL A 157 -2.08 6.59 14.73
CA VAL A 157 -2.04 6.32 13.29
C VAL A 157 -0.96 5.29 12.98
N SER A 158 -1.31 4.24 12.26
CA SER A 158 -0.36 3.40 11.53
C SER A 158 0.10 4.14 10.29
N GLN A 159 1.40 4.16 10.04
CA GLN A 159 2.02 4.77 8.88
C GLN A 159 2.88 3.69 8.23
N SER A 160 2.64 3.40 6.96
CA SER A 160 3.13 2.17 6.33
C SER A 160 3.44 2.30 4.85
N ALA A 161 4.27 1.37 4.39
CA ALA A 161 4.39 1.01 2.99
C ALA A 161 4.35 -0.52 2.88
N GLN A 162 3.72 -1.00 1.82
CA GLN A 162 3.45 -2.40 1.57
C GLN A 162 4.35 -2.90 0.46
N TRP A 163 4.84 -4.11 0.62
CA TRP A 163 5.87 -4.67 -0.22
C TRP A 163 5.49 -6.06 -0.67
N ALA A 164 5.75 -6.32 -1.94
CA ALA A 164 6.04 -7.64 -2.48
C ALA A 164 7.21 -7.52 -3.46
N PRO A 165 8.07 -8.54 -3.58
CA PRO A 165 8.12 -9.78 -2.80
C PRO A 165 8.49 -9.60 -1.33
N PHE A 166 8.35 -10.65 -0.54
CA PHE A 166 8.55 -10.65 0.92
C PHE A 166 9.92 -11.20 1.33
N ASP A 167 10.43 -10.64 2.41
CA ASP A 167 11.52 -11.14 3.22
C ASP A 167 11.09 -12.34 4.05
N SER A 168 12.05 -13.21 4.38
CA SER A 168 11.83 -14.32 5.31
C SER A 168 11.18 -13.84 6.60
N GLY A 169 10.03 -14.39 6.97
CA GLY A 169 9.26 -13.97 8.14
C GLY A 169 8.78 -12.53 8.14
N TYR A 170 8.65 -11.90 6.96
CA TYR A 170 8.31 -10.47 6.81
C TYR A 170 9.25 -9.55 7.60
N SER A 171 10.53 -9.94 7.69
CA SER A 171 11.54 -9.28 8.51
C SER A 171 12.43 -8.37 7.67
N TRP A 172 11.92 -7.19 7.35
CA TRP A 172 12.71 -6.10 6.75
C TRP A 172 13.79 -5.59 7.70
N ASP A 173 14.84 -4.97 7.16
CA ASP A 173 15.94 -4.42 7.96
C ASP A 173 15.52 -3.12 8.65
N ASN A 174 15.13 -3.25 9.93
CA ASN A 174 14.76 -2.16 10.82
C ASN A 174 15.92 -1.65 11.68
N SER A 175 17.17 -1.87 11.27
CA SER A 175 18.34 -1.30 11.96
C SER A 175 18.28 0.22 12.01
N THR A 176 19.02 0.85 12.92
CA THR A 176 19.02 2.32 13.09
C THR A 176 19.53 3.08 11.87
N THR A 177 20.15 2.40 10.90
CA THR A 177 20.50 2.97 9.59
C THR A 177 19.27 3.14 8.70
N ASN A 178 18.31 2.21 8.80
CA ASN A 178 17.19 2.07 7.87
C ASN A 178 15.85 2.51 8.47
N LEU A 179 15.71 2.45 9.80
CA LEU A 179 14.58 2.96 10.57
C LEU A 179 15.03 4.10 11.48
N ILE A 180 14.62 5.32 11.14
CA ILE A 180 14.92 6.51 11.94
C ILE A 180 13.63 6.99 12.60
N ILE A 181 13.57 6.96 13.93
CA ILE A 181 12.45 7.49 14.72
C ILE A 181 12.97 8.65 15.57
N PRO A 182 12.67 9.92 15.22
CA PRO A 182 13.18 11.07 15.96
C PRO A 182 12.65 11.16 17.40
N ASN A 183 11.43 10.70 17.64
CA ASN A 183 10.81 10.73 18.96
C ASN A 183 10.16 9.38 19.34
N PRO A 184 10.90 8.47 19.99
CA PRO A 184 10.39 7.15 20.38
C PRO A 184 9.33 7.18 21.49
N ALA A 185 9.09 8.34 22.12
CA ALA A 185 7.99 8.50 23.09
C ALA A 185 6.62 8.65 22.41
N ILE A 186 6.60 8.99 21.11
CA ILE A 186 5.37 9.21 20.32
C ILE A 186 5.22 8.13 19.25
N SER A 187 6.32 7.71 18.63
CA SER A 187 6.34 6.80 17.49
C SER A 187 7.09 5.53 17.83
N GLN A 188 6.51 4.37 17.51
CA GLN A 188 7.10 3.06 17.77
C GLN A 188 6.86 2.13 16.59
N GLN A 189 7.81 1.23 16.32
CA GLN A 189 7.62 0.24 15.27
C GLN A 189 6.35 -0.58 15.53
N ASN A 190 5.53 -0.72 14.50
CA ASN A 190 4.31 -1.50 14.58
C ASN A 190 4.65 -2.99 14.72
N SER A 191 3.91 -3.71 15.55
CA SER A 191 4.07 -5.17 15.68
C SER A 191 3.56 -5.93 14.46
N PHE A 192 2.70 -5.31 13.65
CA PHE A 192 2.30 -5.87 12.37
C PHE A 192 3.39 -5.63 11.32
N ASN A 193 3.94 -6.71 10.79
CA ASN A 193 4.98 -6.72 9.76
C ASN A 193 4.54 -7.38 8.45
N GLY A 194 3.36 -8.02 8.41
CA GLY A 194 2.84 -8.63 7.20
C GLY A 194 1.87 -9.78 7.42
N ASN A 195 1.44 -10.36 6.31
CA ASN A 195 0.67 -11.58 6.22
C ASN A 195 0.87 -12.21 4.82
N LEU A 196 0.14 -13.29 4.53
CA LEU A 196 0.26 -14.04 3.27
C LEU A 196 0.13 -13.20 1.98
N PHE A 197 -0.42 -11.99 2.05
CA PHE A 197 -0.66 -11.12 0.90
C PHE A 197 0.19 -9.84 0.90
N GLN A 198 0.94 -9.56 1.97
CA GLN A 198 1.76 -8.35 2.06
C GLN A 198 2.86 -8.47 3.11
N GLU A 199 4.00 -7.87 2.83
CA GLU A 199 4.92 -7.41 3.88
C GLU A 199 4.70 -5.91 4.12
N ALA A 200 4.86 -5.46 5.36
CA ALA A 200 4.68 -4.06 5.73
C ALA A 200 5.87 -3.54 6.54
N SER A 201 6.44 -2.43 6.09
CA SER A 201 7.25 -1.56 6.95
C SER A 201 6.30 -0.56 7.60
N SER A 202 6.17 -0.59 8.94
CA SER A 202 5.16 0.19 9.64
C SER A 202 5.62 0.71 11.00
N VAL A 203 5.21 1.94 11.30
CA VAL A 203 5.36 2.61 12.60
C VAL A 203 4.01 3.17 13.01
N VAL A 204 3.67 3.03 14.29
CA VAL A 204 2.50 3.68 14.88
C VAL A 204 2.92 4.96 15.61
N SER A 205 2.17 6.04 15.41
CA SER A 205 2.42 7.33 16.05
C SER A 205 1.19 7.82 16.80
N ASN A 206 1.36 8.35 18.01
CA ASN A 206 0.24 8.95 18.77
C ASN A 206 -0.34 10.14 18.00
N THR A 207 -1.66 10.17 17.84
CA THR A 207 -2.35 11.31 17.23
C THR A 207 -2.42 12.48 18.20
N ASN A 208 -2.75 13.66 17.69
CA ASN A 208 -3.25 14.72 18.56
C ASN A 208 -4.60 14.26 19.14
N GLN A 209 -4.61 14.01 20.45
CA GLN A 209 -5.75 13.45 21.16
C GLN A 209 -6.99 14.37 21.16
N SER A 210 -6.83 15.66 20.84
CA SER A 210 -7.93 16.61 20.69
C SER A 210 -8.54 16.66 19.27
N CYS A 211 -7.83 16.21 18.23
CA CYS A 211 -8.24 16.39 16.82
C CYS A 211 -9.18 15.29 16.31
N TYR A 212 -10.24 15.04 17.08
CA TYR A 212 -11.31 14.09 16.76
C TYR A 212 -12.65 14.81 16.68
N GLU A 213 -13.56 14.28 15.86
CA GLU A 213 -14.87 14.87 15.54
C GLU A 213 -15.71 15.23 16.77
N LEU A 214 -15.70 14.37 17.78
CA LEU A 214 -16.53 14.51 18.98
C LEU A 214 -15.75 15.13 20.16
N LEU A 215 -14.54 15.65 19.90
CA LEU A 215 -13.70 16.39 20.84
C LEU A 215 -13.54 17.84 20.35
N ASP A 216 -12.33 18.42 20.41
CA ASP A 216 -12.09 19.80 19.98
C ASP A 216 -12.21 19.99 18.46
N GLY A 217 -12.18 18.90 17.68
CA GLY A 217 -12.39 18.93 16.24
C GLY A 217 -11.32 19.69 15.46
N CYS A 218 -10.12 19.85 16.02
CA CYS A 218 -9.00 20.47 15.30
C CYS A 218 -8.56 19.62 14.09
N PHE A 219 -7.81 20.25 13.18
CA PHE A 219 -7.19 19.56 12.06
C PHE A 219 -5.72 19.28 12.35
N ALA A 220 -5.32 18.01 12.25
CA ALA A 220 -3.95 17.57 12.36
C ALA A 220 -3.37 17.32 10.96
N ILE A 221 -2.12 17.76 10.74
CA ILE A 221 -1.42 17.57 9.46
C ILE A 221 -0.65 16.26 9.52
N ASN A 222 -0.91 15.37 8.55
CA ASN A 222 -0.22 14.11 8.37
C ASN A 222 0.25 13.99 6.91
N GLY A 223 1.31 13.24 6.63
CA GLY A 223 1.83 13.12 5.28
C GLY A 223 3.02 12.19 5.15
N PHE A 224 3.59 12.16 3.95
CA PHE A 224 4.93 11.64 3.74
C PHE A 224 5.65 12.44 2.65
N GLU A 225 6.96 12.53 2.77
CA GLU A 225 7.86 12.84 1.67
C GLU A 225 8.53 11.55 1.20
N TYR A 226 8.75 11.39 -0.10
CA TYR A 226 9.53 10.27 -0.60
C TYR A 226 10.37 10.59 -1.83
N VAL A 227 11.47 9.86 -1.94
CA VAL A 227 12.37 9.84 -3.09
C VAL A 227 12.36 8.42 -3.66
N PRO A 228 11.88 8.22 -4.91
CA PRO A 228 11.87 6.91 -5.56
C PRO A 228 13.27 6.35 -5.85
N GLY A 229 13.37 5.03 -5.98
CA GLY A 229 14.58 4.31 -6.38
C GLY A 229 15.13 3.35 -5.32
N TYR A 230 16.43 3.04 -5.41
CA TYR A 230 17.09 2.04 -4.56
C TYR A 230 18.09 2.59 -3.56
N ASP A 231 19.01 3.47 -3.98
CA ASP A 231 20.17 3.84 -3.15
C ASP A 231 19.80 4.86 -2.07
N ASN A 232 19.92 6.16 -2.37
CA ASN A 232 19.57 7.27 -1.49
C ASN A 232 18.04 7.51 -1.44
N ALA A 233 17.26 6.52 -1.82
CA ALA A 233 15.81 6.57 -1.81
C ALA A 233 15.28 6.38 -0.38
N TYR A 234 14.18 7.03 -0.07
CA TYR A 234 13.58 7.00 1.26
C TYR A 234 12.09 7.35 1.22
N ILE A 235 11.41 7.04 2.32
CA ILE A 235 10.10 7.59 2.66
C ILE A 235 10.19 8.14 4.08
N THR A 236 9.79 9.39 4.28
CA THR A 236 9.74 10.07 5.59
C THR A 236 8.31 10.47 5.89
N TRP A 237 7.73 9.92 6.97
CA TRP A 237 6.37 10.22 7.38
C TRP A 237 6.30 11.41 8.33
N ILE A 238 5.15 12.06 8.29
CA ILE A 238 4.79 13.23 9.09
C ILE A 238 3.50 12.91 9.83
N SER A 239 3.49 13.11 11.14
CA SER A 239 2.31 13.03 12.00
C SER A 239 2.23 14.27 12.88
N ASN A 240 1.04 14.87 13.00
CA ASN A 240 0.81 16.12 13.73
C ASN A 240 1.81 17.24 13.37
N ASN A 241 2.09 17.42 12.08
CA ASN A 241 3.04 18.42 11.56
C ASN A 241 4.49 18.25 12.07
N GLN A 242 4.89 17.04 12.46
CA GLN A 242 6.25 16.68 12.87
C GLN A 242 6.68 15.40 12.15
N VAL A 243 7.98 15.27 11.85
CA VAL A 243 8.52 14.01 11.31
C VAL A 243 8.33 12.91 12.35
N SER A 244 7.64 11.83 11.97
CA SER A 244 7.39 10.68 12.84
C SER A 244 8.45 9.60 12.67
N TRP A 245 8.77 9.24 11.43
CA TRP A 245 9.82 8.26 11.13
C TRP A 245 10.29 8.34 9.68
N THR A 246 11.43 7.71 9.38
CA THR A 246 11.96 7.53 8.02
C THR A 246 12.34 6.07 7.79
N LEU A 247 11.98 5.58 6.61
CA LEU A 247 12.43 4.33 6.01
C LEU A 247 13.44 4.65 4.91
N ASN A 248 14.68 4.22 5.05
CA ASN A 248 15.63 4.25 3.94
C ASN A 248 15.48 2.99 3.10
N ALA A 249 15.68 3.09 1.78
CA ALA A 249 15.47 1.99 0.83
C ALA A 249 16.28 0.72 1.14
N GLY A 250 17.43 0.85 1.82
CA GLY A 250 18.20 -0.29 2.34
C GLY A 250 17.41 -1.22 3.26
N ALA A 251 16.32 -0.75 3.87
CA ALA A 251 15.39 -1.54 4.68
C ALA A 251 14.79 -2.73 3.93
N VAL A 252 14.56 -2.56 2.64
CA VAL A 252 13.90 -3.53 1.75
C VAL A 252 14.87 -4.00 0.65
N GLY A 253 16.12 -4.22 1.08
CA GLY A 253 17.21 -4.74 0.27
C GLY A 253 17.01 -6.19 -0.19
N PRO A 254 18.01 -6.78 -0.85
CA PRO A 254 17.93 -8.17 -1.31
C PRO A 254 17.92 -9.14 -0.11
N ASN A 255 17.13 -10.21 -0.24
CA ASN A 255 17.02 -11.24 0.79
C ASN A 255 17.52 -12.58 0.29
N ALA A 256 18.65 -13.01 0.84
CA ALA A 256 19.29 -14.25 0.41
C ALA A 256 18.49 -15.51 0.78
N GLN A 257 17.68 -15.48 1.86
CA GLN A 257 16.90 -16.64 2.29
C GLN A 257 15.72 -16.90 1.35
N THR A 258 15.03 -15.84 0.92
CA THR A 258 13.92 -15.91 -0.03
C THR A 258 14.36 -15.69 -1.49
N GLN A 259 15.67 -15.51 -1.72
CA GLN A 259 16.29 -15.34 -3.04
C GLN A 259 15.65 -14.24 -3.89
N VAL A 260 15.15 -13.19 -3.23
CA VAL A 260 14.59 -12.01 -3.90
C VAL A 260 15.60 -10.87 -3.88
N SER A 261 15.60 -10.09 -4.94
CA SER A 261 16.38 -8.86 -5.08
C SER A 261 15.80 -7.73 -4.23
N ALA A 262 16.49 -6.59 -4.20
CA ALA A 262 15.99 -5.39 -3.54
C ALA A 262 14.67 -4.91 -4.16
N ARG A 263 13.79 -4.35 -3.32
CA ARG A 263 12.59 -3.61 -3.76
C ARG A 263 12.93 -2.12 -3.84
N PRO A 264 12.62 -1.42 -4.94
CA PRO A 264 12.75 0.03 -4.96
C PRO A 264 11.67 0.68 -4.09
N ILE A 265 11.99 1.83 -3.50
CA ILE A 265 10.96 2.81 -3.16
C ILE A 265 10.28 3.19 -4.47
N THR A 266 8.99 2.95 -4.56
CA THR A 266 8.28 2.94 -5.84
C THR A 266 8.46 4.24 -6.64
N ASP A 267 8.65 4.10 -7.95
CA ASP A 267 8.56 5.18 -8.92
C ASP A 267 7.30 5.10 -9.79
N GLU A 268 6.34 4.23 -9.44
CA GLU A 268 5.02 4.23 -10.08
C GLU A 268 4.32 5.59 -9.83
N PRO A 269 3.53 6.09 -10.80
CA PRO A 269 2.68 7.26 -10.57
C PRO A 269 1.61 6.89 -9.53
N LEU A 270 1.68 7.54 -8.36
CA LEU A 270 0.78 7.29 -7.25
C LEU A 270 -0.44 8.19 -7.32
N TYR A 271 -1.64 7.59 -7.23
CA TYR A 271 -2.88 8.34 -7.02
C TYR A 271 -3.27 8.32 -5.55
N ILE A 272 -4.11 9.26 -5.13
CA ILE A 272 -4.48 9.50 -3.73
C ILE A 272 -5.82 8.85 -3.44
N LEU A 273 -5.96 8.26 -2.26
CA LEU A 273 -7.18 7.72 -1.71
C LEU A 273 -7.45 8.30 -0.32
N MET A 274 -8.73 8.43 0.01
CA MET A 274 -9.17 8.64 1.38
C MET A 274 -10.52 7.98 1.62
N ASN A 275 -10.68 7.36 2.78
CA ASN A 275 -11.89 6.63 3.15
C ASN A 275 -12.12 6.65 4.66
N LEU A 276 -13.36 6.32 5.03
CA LEU A 276 -13.73 5.97 6.39
C LEU A 276 -14.28 4.55 6.40
N ALA A 277 -13.42 3.56 6.55
CA ALA A 277 -13.81 2.16 6.58
C ALA A 277 -14.29 1.73 7.99
N ILE A 278 -14.89 0.54 8.04
CA ILE A 278 -15.24 -0.19 9.26
C ILE A 278 -15.11 -1.68 8.96
N SER A 279 -14.28 -2.39 9.72
CA SER A 279 -14.02 -3.82 9.47
C SER A 279 -13.52 -4.52 10.72
N HIS A 280 -14.08 -5.71 10.99
CA HIS A 280 -13.61 -6.60 12.06
C HIS A 280 -12.20 -7.14 11.80
N ASN A 281 -11.71 -7.08 10.56
CA ASN A 281 -10.34 -7.49 10.24
C ASN A 281 -9.30 -6.44 10.65
N PHE A 282 -9.71 -5.19 10.87
CA PHE A 282 -8.82 -4.10 11.24
C PHE A 282 -8.92 -3.76 12.73
N ALA A 283 -10.16 -3.63 13.24
CA ALA A 283 -10.39 -3.24 14.63
C ALA A 283 -11.61 -3.93 15.25
N PHE A 284 -11.61 -4.03 16.58
CA PHE A 284 -12.81 -4.36 17.33
C PHE A 284 -13.84 -3.22 17.16
N ILE A 285 -15.05 -3.58 16.70
CA ILE A 285 -16.13 -2.61 16.52
C ILE A 285 -16.86 -2.42 17.84
N ASP A 286 -16.55 -1.34 18.56
CA ASP A 286 -17.19 -1.04 19.84
C ASP A 286 -18.65 -0.58 19.63
N PRO A 287 -19.64 -1.21 20.30
CA PRO A 287 -21.04 -0.80 20.19
C PRO A 287 -21.33 0.63 20.67
N LYS A 288 -20.38 1.27 21.37
CA LYS A 288 -20.48 2.68 21.79
C LYS A 288 -20.25 3.68 20.65
N LEU A 289 -19.78 3.21 19.48
CA LEU A 289 -19.59 4.06 18.30
C LEU A 289 -20.85 4.88 17.98
N LYS A 290 -20.63 6.17 17.69
CA LYS A 290 -21.70 7.09 17.32
C LYS A 290 -21.72 7.26 15.80
N PHE A 291 -22.89 7.10 15.21
CA PHE A 291 -23.13 7.30 13.79
C PHE A 291 -24.17 8.42 13.56
N PRO A 292 -24.06 9.21 12.47
CA PRO A 292 -23.00 9.17 11.46
C PRO A 292 -21.67 9.73 12.01
N ALA A 293 -20.57 9.01 11.75
CA ALA A 293 -19.22 9.46 12.05
C ALA A 293 -18.61 10.15 10.80
N LYS A 294 -17.81 11.19 10.99
CA LYS A 294 -17.27 12.00 9.90
C LYS A 294 -15.78 12.26 10.10
N MET A 295 -14.99 11.73 9.17
CA MET A 295 -13.65 12.22 8.90
C MET A 295 -13.77 13.50 8.07
N ARG A 296 -13.10 14.58 8.49
CA ARG A 296 -13.10 15.86 7.75
C ARG A 296 -11.70 16.11 7.21
N VAL A 297 -11.63 16.50 5.95
CA VAL A 297 -10.38 16.84 5.28
C VAL A 297 -10.49 18.29 4.81
N ASP A 298 -9.66 19.17 5.36
CA ASP A 298 -9.62 20.58 4.99
C ASP A 298 -8.91 20.75 3.63
N TRP A 299 -7.74 20.12 3.49
CA TRP A 299 -7.00 20.08 2.24
C TRP A 299 -6.11 18.84 2.15
N VAL A 300 -5.80 18.49 0.90
CA VAL A 300 -4.69 17.60 0.53
C VAL A 300 -3.80 18.39 -0.43
N ARG A 301 -2.49 18.39 -0.20
CA ARG A 301 -1.52 19.13 -1.01
C ARG A 301 -0.34 18.26 -1.36
N VAL A 302 0.08 18.33 -2.62
CA VAL A 302 1.27 17.66 -3.14
C VAL A 302 2.28 18.73 -3.59
N TYR A 303 3.52 18.55 -3.20
CA TYR A 303 4.65 19.42 -3.52
C TYR A 303 5.77 18.59 -4.14
N GLN A 304 6.43 19.16 -5.16
CA GLN A 304 7.59 18.54 -5.79
C GLN A 304 8.75 19.51 -5.80
N HIS A 305 9.97 18.97 -5.70
CA HIS A 305 11.17 19.76 -5.90
C HIS A 305 11.15 20.35 -7.31
N PRO A 306 11.49 21.64 -7.51
CA PRO A 306 11.42 22.29 -8.83
C PRO A 306 12.18 21.55 -9.93
N ASP A 307 13.28 20.88 -9.58
CA ASP A 307 14.11 20.10 -10.51
C ASP A 307 13.65 18.64 -10.71
N LYS A 308 12.58 18.21 -10.03
CA LYS A 308 12.09 16.81 -10.02
C LYS A 308 10.56 16.75 -10.16
N ILE A 309 9.98 17.66 -10.94
CA ILE A 309 8.53 17.67 -11.20
C ILE A 309 8.17 16.48 -12.08
N ASN A 310 7.32 15.60 -11.56
CA ASN A 310 6.71 14.49 -12.28
C ASN A 310 5.27 14.32 -11.80
N ILE A 311 4.36 15.02 -12.47
CA ILE A 311 2.91 14.93 -12.27
C ILE A 311 2.27 14.29 -13.50
N GLY A 312 1.22 13.53 -13.26
CA GLY A 312 0.48 12.83 -14.31
C GLY A 312 0.47 11.33 -14.08
N CYS A 313 -0.56 10.69 -14.63
CA CYS A 313 -0.80 9.27 -14.43
C CYS A 313 -0.17 8.39 -15.53
N ASP A 314 0.33 8.98 -16.62
CA ASP A 314 0.91 8.30 -17.78
C ASP A 314 2.29 8.87 -18.15
N PRO A 315 3.26 8.91 -17.22
CA PRO A 315 4.60 9.40 -17.53
C PRO A 315 5.31 8.45 -18.52
N LYS A 316 6.21 9.00 -19.35
CA LYS A 316 6.87 8.26 -20.45
C LYS A 316 7.65 7.02 -19.99
N ASP A 317 8.25 7.10 -18.81
CA ASP A 317 9.04 6.05 -18.17
C ASP A 317 8.20 5.10 -17.31
N ARG A 318 6.94 5.42 -17.03
CA ARG A 318 5.96 4.56 -16.35
C ARG A 318 4.56 4.68 -16.99
N PRO A 319 4.40 4.34 -18.28
CA PRO A 319 3.11 4.50 -18.96
C PRO A 319 2.04 3.60 -18.35
N THR A 320 0.79 4.06 -18.30
CA THR A 320 -0.35 3.31 -17.79
C THR A 320 -1.57 3.42 -18.69
N GLN A 321 -1.75 4.52 -19.42
CA GLN A 321 -3.01 4.88 -20.06
C GLN A 321 -3.44 3.86 -21.11
N SER A 322 -2.50 3.41 -21.96
CA SER A 322 -2.82 2.41 -22.99
C SER A 322 -3.21 1.07 -22.37
N TYR A 323 -2.51 0.63 -21.31
CA TYR A 323 -2.80 -0.64 -20.66
C TYR A 323 -4.18 -0.61 -19.96
N ILE A 324 -4.45 0.46 -19.21
CA ILE A 324 -5.75 0.66 -18.55
C ILE A 324 -6.89 0.68 -19.57
N ASN A 325 -6.72 1.37 -20.71
CA ASN A 325 -7.74 1.45 -21.75
C ASN A 325 -8.00 0.08 -22.41
N THR A 326 -6.94 -0.70 -22.66
CA THR A 326 -7.08 -2.05 -23.22
C THR A 326 -7.90 -2.96 -22.30
N TYR A 327 -7.76 -2.82 -20.98
CA TYR A 327 -8.42 -3.67 -19.99
C TYR A 327 -9.48 -2.94 -19.15
N ILE A 328 -10.11 -1.91 -19.72
CA ILE A 328 -10.96 -0.97 -18.98
C ILE A 328 -12.10 -1.63 -18.19
N GLU A 329 -12.59 -2.78 -18.64
CA GLU A 329 -13.61 -3.56 -17.95
C GLU A 329 -13.16 -3.96 -16.52
N ALA A 330 -11.93 -4.44 -16.35
CA ALA A 330 -11.39 -4.75 -15.02
C ALA A 330 -11.37 -3.53 -14.10
N TYR A 331 -11.15 -2.34 -14.67
CA TYR A 331 -11.11 -1.09 -13.93
C TYR A 331 -12.50 -0.48 -13.70
N THR A 332 -13.56 -1.01 -14.31
CA THR A 332 -14.92 -0.41 -14.26
C THR A 332 -15.98 -1.37 -13.74
N ASN A 333 -15.68 -2.66 -13.62
CA ASN A 333 -16.55 -3.67 -13.05
C ASN A 333 -16.01 -4.19 -11.69
N PRO A 334 -16.58 -3.76 -10.54
CA PRO A 334 -16.10 -4.17 -9.22
C PRO A 334 -16.41 -5.63 -8.86
N ASN A 335 -17.25 -6.33 -9.65
CA ASN A 335 -17.54 -7.74 -9.43
C ASN A 335 -16.43 -8.67 -9.96
N LEU A 336 -15.48 -8.13 -10.72
CA LEU A 336 -14.30 -8.88 -11.17
C LEU A 336 -13.23 -8.81 -10.08
N THR A 337 -13.03 -9.93 -9.37
CA THR A 337 -12.12 -9.98 -8.21
C THR A 337 -10.77 -10.59 -8.54
N THR A 338 -10.68 -11.40 -9.59
CA THR A 338 -9.44 -12.03 -10.07
C THR A 338 -9.23 -11.80 -11.58
N TRP A 339 -7.97 -11.76 -12.02
CA TRP A 339 -7.61 -11.48 -13.42
C TRP A 339 -7.97 -12.64 -14.36
N VAL A 340 -7.77 -13.88 -13.90
CA VAL A 340 -8.01 -15.08 -14.70
C VAL A 340 -9.42 -15.62 -14.45
N ASP A 341 -9.79 -15.88 -13.19
CA ASP A 341 -11.01 -16.62 -12.90
C ASP A 341 -12.27 -15.78 -13.11
N ASP A 342 -12.27 -14.48 -12.79
CA ASP A 342 -13.43 -13.63 -13.03
C ASP A 342 -13.33 -12.89 -14.36
N PHE A 343 -12.21 -12.20 -14.61
CA PHE A 343 -12.04 -11.35 -15.79
C PHE A 343 -11.68 -12.11 -17.08
N LYS A 344 -11.34 -13.41 -16.98
CA LYS A 344 -11.07 -14.30 -18.12
C LYS A 344 -9.92 -13.86 -19.03
N GLN A 345 -8.95 -13.11 -18.49
CA GLN A 345 -7.72 -12.76 -19.19
C GLN A 345 -6.62 -13.77 -18.89
N VAL A 346 -5.56 -13.74 -19.71
CA VAL A 346 -4.35 -14.53 -19.49
C VAL A 346 -3.31 -13.70 -18.74
N ILE A 347 -2.54 -14.37 -17.88
CA ILE A 347 -1.34 -13.79 -17.27
C ILE A 347 -0.23 -13.79 -18.33
N PRO A 348 0.50 -12.67 -18.54
CA PRO A 348 1.65 -12.63 -19.42
C PRO A 348 2.67 -13.72 -19.07
N LYS A 349 3.18 -14.42 -20.08
CA LYS A 349 4.19 -15.47 -19.86
C LYS A 349 5.43 -14.92 -19.15
N ASN A 350 5.99 -15.72 -18.26
CA ASN A 350 7.21 -15.43 -17.51
C ASN A 350 8.37 -16.30 -18.02
N ASN A 351 9.52 -15.70 -18.35
CA ASN A 351 10.67 -16.37 -18.93
C ASN A 351 11.38 -17.37 -18.01
N LEU A 352 11.06 -17.38 -16.71
CA LEU A 352 11.56 -18.38 -15.75
C LEU A 352 10.76 -19.69 -15.80
N THR A 353 9.52 -19.64 -16.27
CA THR A 353 8.60 -20.80 -16.27
C THR A 353 8.10 -21.19 -17.65
N SER A 354 8.33 -20.35 -18.65
CA SER A 354 7.86 -20.52 -20.03
C SER A 354 9.00 -20.38 -21.02
N GLN A 355 8.88 -21.05 -22.17
CA GLN A 355 9.79 -20.81 -23.30
C GLN A 355 9.43 -19.47 -23.98
N CYS A 356 10.39 -18.55 -23.95
CA CYS A 356 10.51 -17.40 -24.85
C CYS A 356 11.80 -17.60 -25.69
#